data_AF-A0A132GYI6-F1
#
_entry.id   AF-A0A132GYI6-F1
#
_cell.length_a   1.000
_cell.length_b   1.000
_cell.length_c   1.000
_cell.angle_alpha   90.00
_cell.angle_beta   90.00
_cell.angle_gamma   90.00
#
_symmetry.space_group_name_H-M   'P 1'
#
loop_
_entity.id
_entity.type
_entity.pdbx_description
1 polymer ?
#
loop_
_entity_poly.entity_id
_entity_poly.type
_entity_poly.pdbx_seq_one_letter_code
_entity_poly.pdbx_strand_id
1 'polypeptide(L)'
;MKKIIIPIAFLLLVAVGCRHTPDNEVEAKTYTLVDSMYFENEFDAGYSYYTINLDLPVTNNDSLRMSILHWMLSPETEDYKAFVQEDRDSFFAEDGNEPHSAIEENYTLSEQTDHYVTYTTEGYLYTGGTHPMPWYYGTTFSKIDGSIVGYDMFDDTISLKHIVTENIHKQYFDKYNTEEEEYFFEPEETFALPENEPWVETDSVVFCYGAYEIAPYAAGMPLCKISKEELQPYLSQKGKKLLGVE
;
A
#
# COMPACT_ATOMS: atom_id res chain seq x y z
N MET A 1 26.02 1.20 21.26
CA MET A 1 25.60 2.57 20.94
C MET A 1 24.19 2.80 21.45
N LYS A 2 23.86 3.99 21.95
CA LYS A 2 22.50 4.30 22.44
C LYS A 2 21.55 4.39 21.25
N LYS A 3 20.66 3.40 21.09
CA LYS A 3 19.53 3.46 20.17
C LYS A 3 18.65 4.65 20.58
N ILE A 4 18.58 5.67 19.74
CA ILE A 4 17.51 6.66 19.83
C ILE A 4 16.32 5.99 19.13
N ILE A 5 15.58 5.20 19.89
CA ILE A 5 14.24 4.78 19.47
C ILE A 5 13.43 6.07 19.53
N ILE A 6 13.14 6.69 18.38
CA ILE A 6 12.07 7.68 18.33
C ILE A 6 10.79 6.83 18.38
N PRO A 7 10.10 6.74 19.52
CA PRO A 7 8.88 5.95 19.56
C PRO A 7 7.88 6.62 18.63
N ILE A 8 7.09 5.83 17.89
CA ILE A 8 5.99 6.29 17.03
C ILE A 8 5.09 7.32 17.75
N ALA A 9 5.02 7.24 19.09
CA ALA A 9 4.41 8.23 19.97
C ALA A 9 4.87 9.70 19.77
N PHE A 10 6.08 9.95 19.23
CA PHE A 10 6.60 11.30 18.98
C PHE A 10 6.02 11.93 17.70
N LEU A 11 5.64 11.13 16.69
CA LEU A 11 4.97 11.62 15.47
C LEU A 11 3.55 12.12 15.76
N LEU A 12 2.86 11.50 16.72
CA LEU A 12 1.54 11.95 17.19
C LEU A 12 1.56 13.37 17.78
N LEU A 13 2.71 13.82 18.34
CA LEU A 13 2.86 15.13 18.98
C LEU A 13 3.18 16.27 17.99
N VAL A 14 3.82 16.00 16.84
CA VAL A 14 4.22 17.05 15.88
C VAL A 14 3.05 17.52 15.00
N ALA A 15 1.99 16.71 14.89
CA ALA A 15 0.78 17.04 14.14
C ALA A 15 -0.26 17.89 14.91
N VAL A 16 0.02 18.31 16.15
CA VAL A 16 -0.92 19.04 17.03
C VAL A 16 -0.91 20.57 16.79
N GLY A 17 -0.35 21.02 15.67
CA GLY A 17 -0.40 22.45 15.32
C GLY A 17 -1.81 22.84 14.87
N CYS A 18 -2.63 23.34 15.79
CA CYS A 18 -3.96 23.90 15.50
C CYS A 18 -3.94 24.79 14.25
N ARG A 19 -4.70 24.43 13.20
CA ARG A 19 -5.06 25.33 12.08
C ARG A 19 -6.27 24.79 11.32
N HIS A 20 -7.20 25.70 11.03
CA HIS A 20 -8.40 25.52 10.21
C HIS A 20 -8.04 25.06 8.79
N THR A 21 -8.27 23.79 8.47
CA THR A 21 -8.70 23.43 7.11
C THR A 21 -10.22 23.60 7.03
N PRO A 22 -10.83 23.79 5.85
CA PRO A 22 -12.26 23.57 5.68
C PRO A 22 -12.64 22.17 6.20
N ASP A 23 -13.83 22.01 6.80
CA ASP A 23 -14.23 20.76 7.47
C ASP A 23 -14.15 19.51 6.57
N ASN A 24 -14.19 19.69 5.25
CA ASN A 24 -14.16 18.61 4.26
C ASN A 24 -12.81 18.45 3.53
N GLU A 25 -11.78 19.22 3.83
CA GLU A 25 -10.47 19.10 3.18
C GLU A 25 -9.46 18.31 4.03
N VAL A 26 -8.61 17.55 3.33
CA VAL A 26 -7.43 16.89 3.90
C VAL A 26 -6.21 17.51 3.22
N GLU A 27 -5.37 18.18 3.99
CA GLU A 27 -4.05 18.60 3.53
C GLU A 27 -3.02 17.52 3.89
N ALA A 28 -2.05 17.31 3.01
CA ALA A 28 -0.89 16.46 3.29
C ALA A 28 0.28 17.32 3.76
N LYS A 29 0.88 16.94 4.89
CA LYS A 29 2.18 17.46 5.30
C LYS A 29 3.21 16.34 5.24
N THR A 30 4.15 16.48 4.31
CA THR A 30 5.18 15.47 4.06
C THR A 30 6.25 15.48 5.15
N TYR A 31 6.60 14.29 5.64
CA TYR A 31 7.72 14.05 6.53
C TYR A 31 8.55 12.87 6.01
N THR A 32 9.86 12.95 6.19
CA THR A 32 10.76 11.82 5.93
C THR A 32 11.36 11.35 7.25
N LEU A 33 11.18 10.08 7.55
CA LEU A 33 11.83 9.37 8.64
C LEU A 33 12.99 8.58 8.05
N VAL A 34 14.20 8.81 8.56
CA VAL A 34 15.38 8.05 8.16
C VAL A 34 16.03 7.47 9.41
N ASP A 35 16.27 6.17 9.39
CA ASP A 35 17.18 5.49 10.30
C ASP A 35 18.22 4.73 9.47
N SER A 36 19.48 4.75 9.90
CA SER A 36 20.58 4.14 9.16
C SER A 36 21.61 3.59 10.13
N MET A 37 22.13 2.41 9.83
CA MET A 37 23.19 1.78 10.60
C MET A 37 24.31 1.34 9.67
N TYR A 38 25.53 1.70 10.06
CA TYR A 38 26.75 1.32 9.36
C TYR A 38 27.48 0.28 10.18
N PHE A 39 27.97 -0.76 9.52
CA PHE A 39 28.79 -1.80 10.12
C PHE A 39 29.99 -2.08 9.24
N GLU A 40 31.14 -2.30 9.87
CA GLU A 40 32.39 -2.63 9.18
C GLU A 40 33.09 -3.70 10.00
N ASN A 41 33.44 -4.81 9.35
CA ASN A 41 34.28 -5.86 9.93
C ASN A 41 35.50 -6.12 9.02
N GLU A 42 36.42 -7.00 9.43
CA GLU A 42 37.67 -7.26 8.69
C GLU A 42 37.46 -7.86 7.28
N PHE A 43 36.25 -8.33 6.95
CA PHE A 43 35.93 -9.05 5.72
C PHE A 43 34.85 -8.38 4.87
N ASP A 44 34.02 -7.50 5.43
CA ASP A 44 32.90 -6.85 4.74
C ASP A 44 32.46 -5.53 5.39
N ALA A 45 31.87 -4.64 4.58
CA ALA A 45 31.22 -3.41 5.02
C ALA A 45 29.72 -3.48 4.71
N GLY A 46 28.91 -3.48 5.77
CA GLY A 46 27.45 -3.57 5.74
C GLY A 46 26.78 -2.19 5.86
N TYR A 47 25.76 -1.95 5.03
CA TYR A 47 24.89 -0.78 5.18
C TYR A 47 23.43 -1.21 5.30
N SER A 48 22.78 -0.79 6.38
CA SER A 48 21.35 -0.98 6.58
C SER A 48 20.66 0.37 6.73
N TYR A 49 19.55 0.58 6.04
CA TYR A 49 18.77 1.80 6.18
C TYR A 49 17.27 1.57 6.06
N TYR A 50 16.54 2.50 6.64
CA TYR A 50 15.09 2.52 6.70
C TYR A 50 14.63 3.95 6.42
N THR A 51 13.92 4.15 5.32
CA THR A 51 13.35 5.43 4.91
C THR A 51 11.83 5.31 4.78
N ILE A 52 11.06 6.10 5.53
CA ILE A 52 9.63 6.29 5.27
C ILE A 52 9.36 7.73 4.90
N ASN A 53 8.67 7.95 3.79
CA ASN A 53 8.04 9.22 3.47
C ASN A 53 6.54 9.16 3.79
N LEU A 54 6.05 10.15 4.50
CA LEU A 54 4.69 10.18 5.05
C LEU A 54 4.01 11.50 4.71
N ASP A 55 2.95 11.45 3.91
CA ASP A 55 1.99 12.53 3.79
C ASP A 55 1.00 12.52 4.96
N LEU A 56 1.43 13.00 6.12
CA LEU A 56 0.57 12.99 7.30
C LEU A 56 -0.69 13.84 7.09
N PRO A 57 -1.89 13.32 7.45
CA PRO A 57 -3.14 14.02 7.24
C PRO A 57 -3.31 15.19 8.21
N VAL A 58 -3.62 16.36 7.66
CA VAL A 58 -4.05 17.56 8.38
C VAL A 58 -5.52 17.83 8.02
N THR A 59 -6.41 17.61 8.97
CA THR A 59 -7.86 17.78 8.81
C THR A 59 -8.52 18.03 10.16
N ASN A 60 -9.69 18.71 10.18
CA ASN A 60 -10.51 18.88 11.39
C ASN A 60 -11.33 17.61 11.74
N ASN A 61 -11.36 16.59 10.87
CA ASN A 61 -12.03 15.33 11.14
C ASN A 61 -11.10 14.35 11.88
N ASP A 62 -11.19 14.33 13.21
CA ASP A 62 -10.36 13.47 14.06
C ASP A 62 -10.53 11.99 13.76
N SER A 63 -11.74 11.52 13.48
CA SER A 63 -11.99 10.11 13.15
C SER A 63 -11.28 9.71 11.87
N LEU A 64 -11.43 10.51 10.82
CA LEU A 64 -10.74 10.32 9.54
C LEU A 64 -9.22 10.35 9.73
N ARG A 65 -8.71 11.36 10.44
CA ARG A 65 -7.29 11.49 10.74
C ARG A 65 -6.75 10.25 11.44
N MET A 66 -7.45 9.75 12.46
CA MET A 66 -7.02 8.57 13.20
C MET A 66 -7.08 7.29 12.36
N SER A 67 -8.08 7.13 11.50
CA SER A 67 -8.15 5.99 10.58
C SER A 67 -6.96 5.97 9.60
N ILE A 68 -6.64 7.11 8.99
CA ILE A 68 -5.48 7.22 8.08
C ILE A 68 -4.19 6.92 8.83
N LEU A 69 -4.01 7.48 10.04
CA LEU A 69 -2.81 7.23 10.85
C LEU A 69 -2.70 5.76 11.29
N HIS A 70 -3.81 5.10 11.64
CA HIS A 70 -3.80 3.68 11.98
C HIS A 70 -3.48 2.80 10.76
N TRP A 71 -3.93 3.19 9.58
CA TRP A 71 -3.58 2.48 8.35
C TRP A 71 -2.09 2.65 8.00
N MET A 72 -1.55 3.88 8.09
CA MET A 72 -0.12 4.17 7.88
C MET A 72 0.81 3.50 8.89
N LEU A 73 0.30 3.23 10.09
CA LEU A 73 1.07 2.71 11.23
C LEU A 73 0.53 1.36 11.70
N SER A 74 -0.11 0.61 10.79
CA SER A 74 -0.72 -0.67 11.14
C SER A 74 0.33 -1.65 11.67
N PRO A 75 -0.05 -2.64 12.49
CA PRO A 75 0.90 -3.57 13.10
C PRO A 75 1.77 -4.31 12.09
N GLU A 76 1.36 -4.43 10.83
CA GLU A 76 2.19 -5.00 9.75
C GLU A 76 3.53 -4.26 9.65
N THR A 77 3.57 -2.93 9.80
CA THR A 77 4.84 -2.17 9.81
C THR A 77 5.70 -2.44 11.06
N GLU A 78 5.09 -2.81 12.20
CA GLU A 78 5.83 -3.25 13.40
C GLU A 78 6.33 -4.70 13.25
N ASP A 79 5.53 -5.57 12.66
CA ASP A 79 5.88 -6.95 12.34
C ASP A 79 7.00 -7.00 11.29
N TYR A 80 7.02 -6.09 10.31
CA TYR A 80 8.15 -5.96 9.38
C TYR A 80 9.46 -5.61 10.09
N LYS A 81 9.43 -4.73 11.09
CA LYS A 81 10.63 -4.40 11.88
C LYS A 81 11.09 -5.59 12.72
N ALA A 82 10.16 -6.34 13.29
CA ALA A 82 10.46 -7.57 14.03
C ALA A 82 11.03 -8.65 13.09
N PHE A 83 10.42 -8.84 11.92
CA PHE A 83 10.87 -9.76 10.88
C PHE A 83 12.27 -9.41 10.37
N VAL A 84 12.52 -8.16 9.99
CA VAL A 84 13.85 -7.69 9.54
C VAL A 84 14.90 -7.93 10.63
N GLN A 85 14.51 -7.72 11.88
CA GLN A 85 15.39 -7.95 13.02
C GLN A 85 15.68 -9.44 13.23
N GLU A 86 14.67 -10.31 13.14
CA GLU A 86 14.80 -11.76 13.24
C GLU A 86 15.62 -12.34 12.09
N ASP A 87 15.32 -11.96 10.85
CA ASP A 87 16.02 -12.39 9.64
C ASP A 87 17.51 -11.98 9.72
N ARG A 88 17.78 -10.73 10.10
CA ARG A 88 19.15 -10.25 10.36
C ARG A 88 19.84 -11.09 11.44
N ASP A 89 19.20 -11.32 12.57
CA ASP A 89 19.79 -12.06 13.69
C ASP A 89 20.07 -13.52 13.28
N SER A 90 19.25 -14.11 12.40
CA SER A 90 19.46 -15.43 11.80
C SER A 90 20.66 -15.45 10.84
N PHE A 91 20.73 -14.54 9.87
CA PHE A 91 21.85 -14.45 8.93
C PHE A 91 23.18 -14.22 9.66
N PHE A 92 23.18 -13.34 10.67
CA PHE A 92 24.37 -13.10 11.48
C PHE A 92 24.82 -14.36 12.25
N ALA A 93 23.87 -15.18 12.73
CA ALA A 93 24.19 -16.42 13.42
C ALA A 93 24.77 -17.50 12.49
N GLU A 94 24.37 -17.53 11.22
CA GLU A 94 24.85 -18.52 10.24
C GLU A 94 26.19 -18.13 9.60
N ASP A 95 26.31 -16.90 9.09
CA ASP A 95 27.43 -16.47 8.26
C ASP A 95 28.40 -15.51 8.97
N GLY A 96 28.07 -15.04 10.17
CA GLY A 96 28.89 -14.09 10.94
C GLY A 96 28.93 -12.67 10.35
N ASN A 97 28.15 -12.42 9.29
CA ASN A 97 27.99 -11.14 8.62
C ASN A 97 26.54 -10.63 8.79
N GLU A 98 26.38 -9.32 8.96
CA GLU A 98 25.04 -8.70 8.88
C GLU A 98 24.73 -8.38 7.40
N PRO A 99 23.64 -8.90 6.83
CA PRO A 99 23.29 -8.63 5.44
C PRO A 99 22.94 -7.16 5.23
N HIS A 100 23.23 -6.63 4.03
CA HIS A 100 22.70 -5.33 3.62
C HIS A 100 21.18 -5.40 3.64
N SER A 101 20.53 -4.49 4.36
CA SER A 101 19.09 -4.43 4.42
C SER A 101 18.57 -3.03 4.12
N ALA A 102 17.49 -2.96 3.37
CA ALA A 102 16.89 -1.69 2.98
C ALA A 102 15.39 -1.80 3.07
N ILE A 103 14.77 -0.77 3.64
CA ILE A 103 13.35 -0.52 3.46
C ILE A 103 13.21 0.92 3.00
N GLU A 104 12.48 1.09 1.90
CA GLU A 104 11.96 2.38 1.48
C GLU A 104 10.46 2.26 1.31
N GLU A 105 9.72 3.18 1.91
CA GLU A 105 8.26 3.20 1.85
C GLU A 105 7.73 4.63 1.73
N ASN A 106 6.68 4.83 0.95
CA ASN A 106 6.09 6.13 0.67
C ASN A 106 4.58 6.06 0.83
N TYR A 107 4.04 6.78 1.81
CA TYR A 107 2.59 7.00 1.95
C TYR A 107 2.21 8.35 1.36
N THR A 108 1.38 8.35 0.33
CA THR A 108 1.02 9.53 -0.46
C THR A 108 -0.47 9.80 -0.43
N LEU A 109 -0.88 11.05 -0.20
CA LEU A 109 -2.26 11.49 -0.44
C LEU A 109 -2.50 11.56 -1.95
N SER A 110 -3.19 10.56 -2.52
CA SER A 110 -3.26 10.39 -3.98
C SER A 110 -4.49 11.03 -4.62
N GLU A 111 -5.62 11.09 -3.90
CA GLU A 111 -6.90 11.60 -4.42
C GLU A 111 -7.79 12.11 -3.27
N GLN A 112 -8.62 13.10 -3.53
CA GLN A 112 -9.69 13.46 -2.61
C GLN A 112 -10.87 14.16 -3.31
N THR A 113 -12.07 13.87 -2.82
CA THR A 113 -13.31 14.54 -3.20
C THR A 113 -14.01 15.11 -1.97
N ASP A 114 -15.23 15.62 -2.10
CA ASP A 114 -16.06 15.98 -0.93
C ASP A 114 -16.51 14.75 -0.13
N HIS A 115 -16.41 13.54 -0.68
CA HIS A 115 -16.95 12.31 -0.07
C HIS A 115 -15.88 11.37 0.47
N TYR A 116 -14.70 11.36 -0.13
CA TYR A 116 -13.64 10.43 0.23
C TYR A 116 -12.24 11.04 0.07
N VAL A 117 -11.27 10.37 0.66
CA VAL A 117 -9.84 10.59 0.45
C VAL A 117 -9.18 9.25 0.21
N THR A 118 -8.22 9.20 -0.70
CA THR A 118 -7.45 7.98 -0.99
C THR A 118 -5.98 8.25 -0.69
N TYR A 119 -5.36 7.27 -0.05
CA TYR A 119 -3.92 7.20 0.12
C TYR A 119 -3.38 5.98 -0.60
N THR A 120 -2.16 6.08 -1.13
CA THR A 120 -1.41 4.93 -1.65
C THR A 120 -0.15 4.73 -0.84
N THR A 121 0.29 3.48 -0.72
CA THR A 121 1.63 3.14 -0.25
C THR A 121 2.37 2.35 -1.32
N GLU A 122 3.63 2.71 -1.55
CA GLU A 122 4.57 1.93 -2.34
C GLU A 122 5.87 1.79 -1.57
N GLY A 123 6.48 0.62 -1.66
CA GLY A 123 7.74 0.39 -0.99
C GLY A 123 8.39 -0.92 -1.39
N TYR A 124 9.54 -1.18 -0.78
CA TYR A 124 10.21 -2.45 -0.89
C TYR A 124 10.99 -2.80 0.37
N LEU A 125 11.17 -4.11 0.58
CA LEU A 125 11.99 -4.70 1.62
C LEU A 125 13.12 -5.50 0.97
N TYR A 126 14.35 -5.25 1.39
CA TYR A 126 15.52 -6.05 1.06
C TYR A 126 16.20 -6.53 2.34
N THR A 127 16.46 -7.83 2.45
CA THR A 127 17.13 -8.44 3.62
C THR A 127 18.39 -9.24 3.26
N GLY A 128 18.98 -9.00 2.08
CA GLY A 128 20.20 -9.69 1.63
C GLY A 128 20.00 -10.84 0.64
N GLY A 129 18.75 -11.11 0.23
CA GLY A 129 18.43 -12.10 -0.80
C GLY A 129 18.77 -11.67 -2.24
N THR A 130 18.27 -12.43 -3.22
CA THR A 130 18.52 -12.19 -4.66
C THR A 130 17.89 -10.90 -5.18
N HIS A 131 16.73 -10.50 -4.65
CA HIS A 131 15.99 -9.30 -5.04
C HIS A 131 15.17 -8.79 -3.85
N PRO A 132 14.74 -7.51 -3.87
CA PRO A 132 13.80 -7.00 -2.88
C PRO A 132 12.39 -7.61 -3.05
N MET A 133 11.54 -7.39 -2.06
CA MET A 133 10.11 -7.67 -2.08
C MET A 133 9.36 -6.33 -2.12
N PRO A 134 8.77 -5.94 -3.27
CA PRO A 134 8.02 -4.71 -3.39
C PRO A 134 6.57 -4.89 -2.94
N TRP A 135 5.92 -3.78 -2.57
CA TRP A 135 4.48 -3.68 -2.43
C TRP A 135 3.98 -2.37 -3.04
N TYR A 136 2.74 -2.41 -3.51
CA TYR A 136 1.99 -1.24 -3.94
C TYR A 136 0.51 -1.51 -3.73
N TYR A 137 -0.15 -0.67 -2.94
CA TYR A 137 -1.59 -0.71 -2.74
C TYR A 137 -2.11 0.65 -2.31
N GLY A 138 -3.43 0.81 -2.30
CA GLY A 138 -4.08 2.01 -1.83
C GLY A 138 -5.24 1.72 -0.88
N THR A 139 -5.75 2.77 -0.26
CA THR A 139 -6.90 2.68 0.62
C THR A 139 -7.70 3.96 0.54
N THR A 140 -9.01 3.79 0.34
CA THR A 140 -9.98 4.89 0.30
C THR A 140 -10.71 4.97 1.63
N PHE A 141 -10.80 6.18 2.17
CA PHE A 141 -11.49 6.49 3.42
C PHE A 141 -12.68 7.40 3.15
N SER A 142 -13.82 7.06 3.74
CA SER A 142 -14.98 7.95 3.83
C SER A 142 -14.60 9.21 4.62
N LYS A 143 -14.79 10.40 4.04
CA LYS A 143 -14.57 11.67 4.75
C LYS A 143 -15.62 11.95 5.84
N ILE A 144 -16.69 11.17 5.90
CA ILE A 144 -17.75 11.33 6.91
C ILE A 144 -17.28 10.79 8.27
N ASP A 145 -16.75 9.56 8.28
CA ASP A 145 -16.49 8.81 9.51
C ASP A 145 -15.10 8.17 9.57
N GLY A 146 -14.30 8.29 8.51
CA GLY A 146 -12.99 7.66 8.42
C GLY A 146 -13.04 6.16 8.16
N SER A 147 -14.20 5.58 7.84
CA SER A 147 -14.28 4.15 7.49
C SER A 147 -13.49 3.85 6.22
N ILE A 148 -12.76 2.73 6.22
CA ILE A 148 -12.14 2.18 5.02
C ILE A 148 -13.25 1.67 4.09
N VAL A 149 -13.04 1.87 2.80
CA VAL A 149 -13.93 1.43 1.73
C VAL A 149 -13.13 0.57 0.76
N GLY A 150 -13.62 -0.63 0.49
CA GLY A 150 -12.95 -1.64 -0.34
C GLY A 150 -13.97 -2.46 -1.12
N TYR A 151 -13.93 -3.78 -1.02
CA TYR A 151 -14.86 -4.67 -1.72
C TYR A 151 -16.32 -4.49 -1.28
N ASP A 152 -16.58 -3.89 -0.13
CA ASP A 152 -17.93 -3.54 0.32
C ASP A 152 -18.60 -2.41 -0.50
N MET A 153 -17.88 -1.83 -1.47
CA MET A 153 -18.45 -1.03 -2.56
C MET A 153 -19.30 -1.85 -3.54
N PHE A 154 -19.21 -3.18 -3.52
CA PHE A 154 -19.81 -4.05 -4.54
C PHE A 154 -20.73 -5.09 -3.90
N ASP A 155 -21.87 -5.35 -4.54
CA ASP A 155 -22.83 -6.39 -4.09
C ASP A 155 -22.72 -7.70 -4.91
N ASP A 156 -22.16 -7.63 -6.12
CA ASP A 156 -21.99 -8.77 -7.03
C ASP A 156 -20.51 -9.07 -7.26
N THR A 157 -19.91 -9.81 -6.32
CA THR A 157 -18.49 -10.17 -6.36
C THR A 157 -18.14 -11.16 -7.47
N ILE A 158 -19.11 -11.97 -7.94
CA ILE A 158 -18.91 -12.93 -9.02
C ILE A 158 -18.72 -12.18 -10.33
N SER A 159 -19.64 -11.27 -10.66
CA SER A 159 -19.50 -10.48 -11.88
C SER A 159 -18.35 -9.47 -11.79
N LEU A 160 -18.07 -8.94 -10.59
CA LEU A 160 -16.90 -8.10 -10.34
C LEU A 160 -15.59 -8.84 -10.66
N LYS A 161 -15.45 -10.09 -10.19
CA LYS A 161 -14.28 -10.93 -10.51
C LYS A 161 -14.09 -11.01 -12.03
N HIS A 162 -15.14 -11.30 -12.77
CA HIS A 162 -15.05 -11.45 -14.22
C HIS A 162 -14.55 -10.16 -14.91
N ILE A 163 -15.13 -9.00 -14.59
CA ILE A 163 -14.69 -7.73 -15.20
C ILE A 163 -13.28 -7.32 -14.76
N VAL A 164 -12.86 -7.65 -13.53
CA VAL A 164 -11.49 -7.42 -13.05
C VAL A 164 -10.50 -8.28 -13.80
N THR A 165 -10.75 -9.58 -13.91
CA THR A 165 -9.91 -10.52 -14.66
C THR A 165 -9.76 -10.08 -16.12
N GLU A 166 -10.86 -9.77 -16.80
CA GLU A 166 -10.80 -9.27 -18.18
C GLU A 166 -9.96 -7.99 -18.33
N ASN A 167 -10.06 -7.04 -17.38
CA ASN A 167 -9.32 -5.80 -17.45
C ASN A 167 -7.85 -5.97 -17.09
N ILE A 168 -7.50 -6.93 -16.23
CA ILE A 168 -6.11 -7.28 -15.94
C ILE A 168 -5.42 -7.79 -17.20
N HIS A 169 -6.07 -8.66 -17.97
CA HIS A 169 -5.55 -9.10 -19.25
C HIS A 169 -5.34 -7.93 -20.21
N LYS A 170 -6.44 -7.23 -20.54
CA LYS A 170 -6.44 -6.14 -21.52
C LYS A 170 -5.46 -5.00 -21.20
N GLN A 171 -5.36 -4.63 -19.93
CA GLN A 171 -4.58 -3.45 -19.52
C GLN A 171 -3.15 -3.78 -19.13
N TYR A 172 -2.90 -4.99 -18.60
CA TYR A 172 -1.59 -5.37 -18.07
C TYR A 172 -0.88 -6.37 -18.97
N PHE A 173 -1.49 -7.52 -19.29
CA PHE A 173 -0.80 -8.62 -19.97
C PHE A 173 -0.77 -8.49 -21.49
N ASP A 174 -1.87 -8.05 -22.14
CA ASP A 174 -1.93 -7.84 -23.60
C ASP A 174 -0.82 -6.90 -24.10
N LYS A 175 -0.40 -5.96 -23.24
CA LYS A 175 0.70 -5.01 -23.52
C LYS A 175 2.02 -5.71 -23.80
N TYR A 176 2.24 -6.91 -23.26
CA TYR A 176 3.50 -7.65 -23.35
C TYR A 176 3.49 -8.73 -24.45
N ASN A 177 2.36 -8.94 -25.13
CA ASN A 177 2.23 -9.81 -26.31
C ASN A 177 2.81 -11.22 -26.09
N THR A 178 2.61 -11.74 -24.89
CA THR A 178 3.02 -13.08 -24.44
C THR A 178 1.87 -14.06 -24.67
N GLU A 179 2.16 -15.35 -24.91
CA GLU A 179 1.12 -16.37 -24.77
C GLU A 179 0.73 -16.44 -23.29
N GLU A 180 -0.38 -15.77 -22.94
CA GLU A 180 -0.77 -15.32 -21.59
C GLU A 180 -0.79 -16.43 -20.53
N GLU A 181 -1.06 -17.67 -20.92
CA GLU A 181 -1.22 -18.80 -19.99
C GLU A 181 0.09 -19.27 -19.34
N GLU A 182 1.27 -18.95 -19.90
CA GLU A 182 2.56 -19.44 -19.35
C GLU A 182 3.04 -18.68 -18.11
N TYR A 183 2.47 -17.51 -17.80
CA TYR A 183 2.90 -16.66 -16.70
C TYR A 183 2.06 -16.80 -15.43
N PHE A 184 0.93 -17.51 -15.47
CA PHE A 184 0.05 -17.58 -14.33
C PHE A 184 0.33 -18.82 -13.47
N PHE A 185 0.17 -18.67 -12.15
CA PHE A 185 0.26 -19.82 -11.24
C PHE A 185 -0.95 -20.74 -11.35
N GLU A 186 -2.09 -20.18 -11.75
CA GLU A 186 -3.37 -20.87 -11.86
C GLU A 186 -4.07 -20.46 -13.17
N PRO A 187 -5.04 -21.24 -13.67
CA PRO A 187 -5.83 -20.82 -14.82
C PRO A 187 -6.57 -19.50 -14.54
N GLU A 188 -6.61 -18.59 -15.51
CA GLU A 188 -7.24 -17.26 -15.38
C GLU A 188 -8.65 -17.30 -14.76
N GLU A 189 -9.48 -18.22 -15.23
CA GLU A 189 -10.87 -18.40 -14.77
C GLU A 189 -10.98 -18.68 -13.26
N THR A 190 -9.90 -19.14 -12.63
CA THR A 190 -9.86 -19.46 -11.20
C THR A 190 -9.36 -18.30 -10.34
N PHE A 191 -8.83 -17.22 -10.91
CA PHE A 191 -8.28 -16.09 -10.15
C PHE A 191 -9.26 -15.58 -9.09
N ALA A 192 -8.79 -15.45 -7.85
CA ALA A 192 -9.54 -14.68 -6.87
C ALA A 192 -9.50 -13.20 -7.24
N LEU A 193 -10.40 -12.40 -6.66
CA LEU A 193 -10.16 -10.95 -6.59
C LEU A 193 -8.84 -10.70 -5.84
N PRO A 194 -8.12 -9.60 -6.12
CA PRO A 194 -6.88 -9.28 -5.41
C PRO A 194 -7.01 -9.38 -3.89
N GLU A 195 -5.95 -9.83 -3.22
CA GLU A 195 -5.86 -9.81 -1.76
C GLU A 195 -5.90 -8.37 -1.22
N ASN A 196 -5.31 -7.43 -1.95
CA ASN A 196 -5.41 -6.01 -1.64
C ASN A 196 -6.82 -5.49 -1.95
N GLU A 197 -7.41 -4.79 -0.98
CA GLU A 197 -8.66 -4.06 -1.18
C GLU A 197 -8.51 -3.03 -2.32
N PRO A 198 -9.56 -2.84 -3.15
CA PRO A 198 -9.51 -1.85 -4.22
C PRO A 198 -9.56 -0.43 -3.66
N TRP A 199 -8.95 0.51 -4.38
CA TRP A 199 -8.98 1.93 -4.02
C TRP A 199 -9.47 2.81 -5.16
N VAL A 200 -9.99 3.97 -4.80
CA VAL A 200 -10.61 4.92 -5.72
C VAL A 200 -9.62 6.00 -6.15
N GLU A 201 -9.46 6.18 -7.46
CA GLU A 201 -8.79 7.32 -8.09
C GLU A 201 -9.81 8.27 -8.73
N THR A 202 -9.36 9.34 -9.40
CA THR A 202 -10.21 10.41 -9.96
C THR A 202 -11.41 9.86 -10.76
N ASP A 203 -11.17 8.94 -11.70
CA ASP A 203 -12.20 8.44 -12.63
C ASP A 203 -12.36 6.91 -12.62
N SER A 204 -11.60 6.21 -11.78
CA SER A 204 -11.54 4.75 -11.77
C SER A 204 -11.45 4.18 -10.36
N VAL A 205 -11.70 2.88 -10.27
CA VAL A 205 -11.29 2.05 -9.13
C VAL A 205 -10.14 1.16 -9.59
N VAL A 206 -9.10 1.07 -8.77
CA VAL A 206 -7.88 0.30 -9.04
C VAL A 206 -7.96 -1.04 -8.32
N PHE A 207 -7.64 -2.09 -9.06
CA PHE A 207 -7.49 -3.46 -8.55
C PHE A 207 -6.05 -3.88 -8.81
N CYS A 208 -5.31 -4.25 -7.76
CA CYS A 208 -3.88 -4.53 -7.85
C CYS A 208 -3.53 -5.81 -7.10
N TYR A 209 -3.08 -6.80 -7.84
CA TYR A 209 -2.51 -8.02 -7.30
C TYR A 209 -1.12 -7.73 -6.74
N GLY A 210 -0.82 -8.30 -5.57
CA GLY A 210 0.51 -8.28 -4.97
C GLY A 210 1.53 -9.06 -5.80
N ALA A 211 2.82 -8.83 -5.51
CA ALA A 211 3.88 -9.60 -6.13
C ALA A 211 3.74 -11.08 -5.74
N TYR A 212 3.90 -11.99 -6.71
CA TYR A 212 3.67 -13.42 -6.55
C TYR A 212 2.22 -13.86 -6.26
N GLU A 213 1.22 -12.98 -6.38
CA GLU A 213 -0.16 -13.39 -6.09
C GLU A 213 -0.74 -14.29 -7.20
N ILE A 214 -0.64 -13.85 -8.46
CA ILE A 214 -1.16 -14.59 -9.62
C ILE A 214 -0.10 -14.97 -10.65
N ALA A 215 1.11 -14.41 -10.56
CA ALA A 215 2.19 -14.59 -11.52
C ALA A 215 3.59 -14.46 -10.87
N PRO A 216 4.67 -14.99 -11.49
CA PRO A 216 6.04 -14.84 -10.99
C PRO A 216 6.47 -13.39 -10.80
N TYR A 217 7.49 -13.17 -9.97
CA TYR A 217 8.08 -11.84 -9.71
C TYR A 217 8.36 -10.99 -10.95
N ALA A 218 8.78 -11.62 -12.05
CA ALA A 218 9.08 -10.92 -13.30
C ALA A 218 7.85 -10.23 -13.91
N ALA A 219 6.64 -10.67 -13.58
CA ALA A 219 5.39 -10.03 -13.95
C ALA A 219 5.07 -8.80 -13.07
N GLY A 220 5.79 -8.57 -11.97
CA GLY A 220 5.57 -7.46 -11.06
C GLY A 220 4.30 -7.59 -10.23
N MET A 221 3.54 -6.49 -10.16
CA MET A 221 2.24 -6.38 -9.47
C MET A 221 1.16 -6.05 -10.49
N PRO A 222 0.48 -7.06 -11.07
CA PRO A 222 -0.55 -6.86 -12.08
C PRO A 222 -1.68 -5.98 -11.55
N LEU A 223 -2.02 -4.93 -12.30
CA LEU A 223 -3.10 -4.01 -11.93
C LEU A 223 -3.95 -3.60 -13.12
N CYS A 224 -5.20 -3.28 -12.84
CA CYS A 224 -6.10 -2.65 -13.79
C CYS A 224 -6.86 -1.49 -13.16
N LYS A 225 -7.29 -0.55 -14.00
CA LYS A 225 -8.13 0.58 -13.62
C LYS A 225 -9.44 0.48 -14.37
N ILE A 226 -10.54 0.30 -13.66
CA ILE A 226 -11.88 0.20 -14.26
C ILE A 226 -12.63 1.49 -13.98
N SER A 227 -13.22 2.10 -14.99
CA SER A 227 -13.89 3.38 -14.81
C SER A 227 -15.09 3.27 -13.86
N LYS A 228 -15.39 4.35 -13.14
CA LYS A 228 -16.56 4.42 -12.25
C LYS A 228 -17.88 4.16 -13.01
N GLU A 229 -17.94 4.55 -14.29
CA GLU A 229 -19.08 4.31 -15.18
C GLU A 229 -19.25 2.82 -15.48
N GLU A 230 -18.18 2.14 -15.88
CA GLU A 230 -18.20 0.69 -16.14
C GLU A 230 -18.54 -0.12 -14.88
N LEU A 231 -18.15 0.38 -13.70
CA LEU A 231 -18.43 -0.28 -12.43
C LEU A 231 -19.85 -0.09 -11.91
N GLN A 232 -20.59 0.91 -12.41
CA GLN A 232 -21.91 1.27 -11.90
C GLN A 232 -22.90 0.10 -11.74
N PRO A 233 -22.96 -0.90 -12.65
CA PRO A 233 -23.84 -2.07 -12.50
C PRO A 233 -23.51 -2.98 -11.31
N TYR A 234 -22.26 -2.96 -10.83
CA TYR A 234 -21.76 -3.84 -9.77
C TYR A 234 -21.75 -3.18 -8.39
N LEU A 235 -21.92 -1.86 -8.33
CA LEU A 235 -21.87 -1.09 -7.09
C LEU A 235 -23.07 -1.36 -6.18
N SER A 236 -22.76 -1.54 -4.90
CA SER A 236 -23.73 -1.44 -3.82
C SER A 236 -24.25 0.00 -3.67
N GLN A 237 -25.31 0.20 -2.89
CA GLN A 237 -25.77 1.57 -2.58
C GLN A 237 -24.67 2.38 -1.88
N LYS A 238 -23.84 1.73 -1.04
CA LYS A 238 -22.68 2.36 -0.40
C LYS A 238 -21.67 2.82 -1.46
N GLY A 239 -21.35 1.95 -2.42
CA GLY A 239 -20.46 2.28 -3.55
C GLY A 239 -20.97 3.44 -4.39
N LYS A 240 -22.25 3.44 -4.79
CA LYS A 240 -22.86 4.52 -5.59
C LYS A 240 -22.78 5.88 -4.90
N LYS A 241 -23.11 5.90 -3.60
CA LYS A 241 -23.04 7.12 -2.79
C LYS A 241 -21.61 7.63 -2.64
N LEU A 242 -20.65 6.75 -2.41
CA LEU A 242 -19.24 7.12 -2.28
C LEU A 242 -18.70 7.72 -3.57
N LEU A 243 -19.00 7.09 -4.72
CA LEU A 243 -18.48 7.47 -6.02
C LEU A 243 -19.27 8.61 -6.68
N GLY A 244 -20.41 9.03 -6.11
CA GLY A 244 -21.24 10.10 -6.65
C GLY A 244 -21.94 9.76 -7.96
N VAL A 245 -22.30 8.49 -8.17
CA VAL A 245 -22.89 7.95 -9.41
C VAL A 245 -24.36 7.51 -9.26
N GLU A 246 -25.08 8.17 -8.35
CA GLU A 246 -26.52 7.95 -8.09
C GLU A 246 -27.42 8.51 -9.22
#